data_AF-A0A955D6P6-F1
#
_entry.id   AF-A0A955D6P6-F1
#
_cell.length_a   1.000
_cell.length_b   1.000
_cell.length_c   1.000
_cell.angle_alpha   90.00
_cell.angle_beta   90.00
_cell.angle_gamma   90.00
#
_symmetry.space_group_name_H-M   'P 1'
#
loop_
_entity.id
_entity.type
_entity.pdbx_description
1 polymer ?
#
loop_
_entity_poly.entity_id
_entity_poly.type
_entity_poly.pdbx_seq_one_letter_code
_entity_poly.pdbx_strand_id
1 'polypeptide(L)'
;MTTPAPDHAATAIDPLVMLRDRFARAIRAAAASLSIPLPDESPDPRLEASKRADLGDFQCNAAMALAKGAGKNPRDVAQAIVAAANSPEIGIEDLAEPINAKSIAGPGFINIRLRADLL
;
A
#
# COMPACT_ATOMS: atom_id res chain seq x y z
N MET A 1 -26.69 -32.53 23.68
CA MET A 1 -25.61 -32.86 22.73
C MET A 1 -25.56 -31.71 21.75
N THR A 2 -24.46 -30.97 21.79
CA THR A 2 -24.28 -29.64 21.21
C THR A 2 -24.41 -29.64 19.69
N THR A 3 -25.35 -28.85 19.17
CA THR A 3 -25.35 -28.34 17.80
C THR A 3 -24.06 -27.54 17.59
N PRO A 4 -23.21 -27.85 16.60
CA PRO A 4 -22.12 -26.94 16.26
C PRO A 4 -22.74 -25.63 15.75
N ALA A 5 -22.30 -24.52 16.34
CA ALA A 5 -22.63 -23.16 15.92
C ALA A 5 -22.33 -22.98 14.43
N PRO A 6 -23.03 -22.07 13.72
CA PRO A 6 -22.71 -21.76 12.35
C PRO A 6 -21.24 -21.32 12.28
N ASP A 7 -20.48 -22.08 11.49
CA ASP A 7 -19.11 -21.79 11.11
C ASP A 7 -19.11 -20.42 10.43
N HIS A 8 -18.80 -19.37 11.21
CA HIS A 8 -18.50 -18.06 10.66
C HIS A 8 -17.06 -18.12 10.13
N ALA A 9 -16.84 -18.92 9.10
CA ALA A 9 -15.74 -18.69 8.17
C ALA A 9 -16.07 -17.38 7.44
N ALA A 10 -15.86 -16.26 8.13
CA ALA A 10 -15.62 -15.00 7.47
C ALA A 10 -14.57 -15.30 6.40
N THR A 11 -14.90 -15.07 5.13
CA THR A 11 -13.94 -15.13 4.05
C THR A 11 -12.91 -14.03 4.32
N ALA A 12 -11.94 -14.32 5.19
CA ALA A 12 -10.88 -13.42 5.59
C ALA A 12 -9.97 -13.30 4.38
N ILE A 13 -10.23 -12.30 3.54
CA ILE A 13 -9.33 -11.98 2.44
C ILE A 13 -7.95 -11.71 3.05
N ASP A 14 -6.93 -12.38 2.54
CA ASP A 14 -5.56 -12.27 3.05
C ASP A 14 -5.16 -10.79 3.22
N PRO A 15 -4.61 -10.39 4.37
CA PRO A 15 -4.25 -8.99 4.62
C PRO A 15 -3.26 -8.47 3.57
N LEU A 16 -2.42 -9.35 3.02
CA LEU A 16 -1.54 -9.02 1.90
C LEU A 16 -2.30 -8.72 0.60
N VAL A 17 -3.39 -9.45 0.31
CA VAL A 17 -4.24 -9.19 -0.86
C VAL A 17 -4.93 -7.84 -0.71
N MET A 18 -5.47 -7.55 0.47
CA MET A 18 -6.07 -6.25 0.75
C MET A 18 -5.02 -5.11 0.67
N LEU A 19 -3.82 -5.34 1.20
CA LEU A 19 -2.72 -4.38 1.14
C LEU A 19 -2.33 -4.05 -0.30
N ARG A 20 -2.22 -5.08 -1.16
CA ARG A 20 -1.94 -4.93 -2.59
C ARG A 20 -3.03 -4.12 -3.29
N ASP A 21 -4.29 -4.44 -3.05
CA ASP A 21 -5.43 -3.71 -3.63
C ASP A 21 -5.39 -2.22 -3.26
N ARG A 22 -5.25 -1.92 -1.95
CA ARG A 22 -5.23 -0.53 -1.48
C ARG A 22 -4.08 0.27 -2.05
N PHE A 23 -2.88 -0.32 -2.13
CA PHE A 23 -1.75 0.36 -2.75
C PHE A 23 -1.93 0.51 -4.26
N ALA A 24 -2.53 -0.45 -4.96
CA ALA A 24 -2.85 -0.29 -6.39
C ALA A 24 -3.84 0.87 -6.62
N ARG A 25 -4.88 0.97 -5.78
CA ARG A 25 -5.84 2.09 -5.80
C ARG A 25 -5.15 3.42 -5.47
N ALA A 26 -4.27 3.44 -4.47
CA ALA A 26 -3.51 4.63 -4.08
C ALA A 26 -2.56 5.10 -5.20
N ILE A 27 -1.91 4.17 -5.88
CA ILE A 27 -1.08 4.48 -7.05
C ILE A 27 -1.91 5.08 -8.17
N ARG A 28 -3.09 4.52 -8.46
CA ARG A 28 -3.98 5.07 -9.50
C ARG A 28 -4.41 6.50 -9.15
N ALA A 29 -4.81 6.76 -7.91
CA ALA A 29 -5.19 8.09 -7.44
C ALA A 29 -4.00 9.09 -7.47
N ALA A 30 -2.82 8.65 -7.04
CA ALA A 30 -1.60 9.46 -7.09
C ALA A 30 -1.19 9.79 -8.53
N ALA A 31 -1.28 8.81 -9.44
CA ALA A 31 -0.97 9.00 -10.85
C ALA A 31 -1.94 9.99 -11.51
N ALA A 32 -3.24 9.86 -11.24
CA ALA A 32 -4.24 10.82 -11.70
C ALA A 32 -3.94 12.24 -11.21
N SER A 33 -3.60 12.39 -9.92
CA SER A 33 -3.27 13.68 -9.31
C SER A 33 -1.99 14.32 -9.87
N LEU A 34 -1.04 13.52 -10.32
CA LEU A 34 0.25 13.97 -10.85
C LEU A 34 0.31 14.00 -12.38
N SER A 35 -0.81 13.71 -13.05
CA SER A 35 -0.92 13.54 -14.51
C SER A 35 0.08 12.52 -15.07
N ILE A 36 0.27 11.42 -14.35
CA ILE A 36 1.10 10.28 -14.77
C ILE A 36 0.19 9.32 -15.55
N PRO A 37 0.48 9.03 -16.84
CA PRO A 37 -0.27 8.03 -17.58
C PRO A 37 0.00 6.63 -17.00
N LEU A 38 -1.08 5.87 -16.80
CA LEU A 38 -1.04 4.48 -16.40
C LEU A 38 -1.65 3.60 -17.50
N PRO A 39 -1.20 2.34 -17.64
CA PRO A 39 -1.91 1.37 -18.47
C PRO A 39 -3.30 1.07 -17.89
N ASP A 40 -4.19 0.52 -18.71
CA ASP A 40 -5.56 0.12 -18.30
C ASP A 40 -5.58 -0.94 -17.19
N GLU A 41 -4.50 -1.72 -17.05
CA GLU A 41 -4.34 -2.70 -15.98
C GLU A 41 -4.18 -2.03 -14.60
N SER A 42 -4.46 -2.79 -13.53
CA SER A 42 -4.19 -2.33 -12.17
C SER A 42 -2.69 -2.17 -11.95
N PRO A 43 -2.22 -1.01 -11.44
CA PRO A 43 -0.79 -0.78 -11.26
C PRO A 43 -0.22 -1.73 -10.22
N ASP A 44 0.96 -2.32 -10.50
CA ASP A 44 1.64 -3.19 -9.55
C ASP A 44 2.32 -2.34 -8.45
N PRO A 45 1.92 -2.48 -7.17
CA PRO A 45 2.55 -1.78 -6.07
C PRO A 45 3.97 -2.28 -5.77
N ARG A 46 4.38 -3.43 -6.33
CA ARG A 46 5.68 -4.04 -6.08
C ARG A 46 5.95 -4.17 -4.58
N LEU A 47 4.97 -4.74 -3.87
CA LEU A 47 5.09 -5.00 -2.44
C LEU A 47 6.05 -6.17 -2.22
N GLU A 48 7.06 -5.91 -1.41
CA GLU A 48 8.07 -6.89 -1.02
C GLU A 48 8.11 -6.98 0.51
N ALA A 49 8.28 -8.20 1.04
CA ALA A 49 8.45 -8.40 2.48
C ALA A 49 9.77 -7.77 2.93
N SER A 50 9.73 -7.03 4.03
CA SER A 50 10.89 -6.34 4.56
C SER A 50 11.83 -7.34 5.23
N LYS A 51 13.12 -7.26 4.93
CA LYS A 51 14.16 -8.09 5.58
C LYS A 51 14.63 -7.53 6.92
N ARG A 52 14.17 -6.34 7.30
CA ARG A 52 14.58 -5.59 8.48
C ARG A 52 13.34 -5.13 9.24
N ALA A 53 13.16 -5.62 10.47
CA ALA A 53 12.00 -5.27 11.30
C ALA A 53 11.88 -3.76 11.59
N ASP A 54 13.01 -3.03 11.62
CA ASP A 54 13.03 -1.58 11.79
C ASP A 54 12.36 -0.82 10.64
N LEU A 55 12.28 -1.42 9.45
CA LEU A 55 11.68 -0.85 8.24
C LEU A 55 10.22 -1.31 8.04
N GLY A 56 9.63 -1.99 9.03
CA GLY A 56 8.28 -2.55 8.93
C GLY A 56 8.25 -3.96 8.35
N ASP A 57 7.06 -4.40 7.97
CA ASP A 57 6.78 -5.76 7.48
C ASP A 57 6.84 -5.84 5.96
N PHE A 58 6.46 -4.76 5.27
CA PHE A 58 6.45 -4.65 3.82
C PHE A 58 7.05 -3.34 3.33
N GLN A 59 7.48 -3.33 2.07
CA GLN A 59 7.95 -2.15 1.37
C GLN A 59 7.28 -2.05 0.00
N CYS A 60 6.71 -0.89 -0.34
CA CYS A 60 6.19 -0.58 -1.67
C CYS A 60 7.25 0.15 -2.51
N ASN A 61 7.50 -0.41 -3.71
CA ASN A 61 8.61 -0.02 -4.59
C ASN A 61 8.15 0.58 -5.94
N ALA A 62 6.86 0.88 -6.07
CA ALA A 62 6.29 1.39 -7.32
C ALA A 62 6.70 2.84 -7.65
N ALA A 63 6.93 3.69 -6.64
CA ALA A 63 7.08 5.14 -6.84
C ALA A 63 8.20 5.51 -7.81
N MET A 64 9.34 4.81 -7.74
CA MET A 64 10.49 5.07 -8.62
C MET A 64 10.19 4.77 -10.09
N ALA A 65 9.53 3.64 -10.37
CA ALA A 65 9.22 3.23 -11.73
C ALA A 65 8.23 4.20 -12.37
N LEU A 66 7.19 4.58 -11.61
CA LEU A 66 6.19 5.56 -12.02
C LEU A 66 6.81 6.93 -12.29
N ALA A 67 7.64 7.41 -11.38
CA ALA A 67 8.31 8.70 -11.52
C ALA A 67 9.23 8.75 -12.74
N LYS A 68 10.01 7.68 -12.98
CA LYS A 68 10.89 7.58 -14.14
C LYS A 68 10.11 7.64 -15.46
N GLY A 69 8.98 6.91 -15.56
CA GLY A 69 8.13 6.91 -16.75
C GLY A 69 7.52 8.28 -17.08
N ALA A 70 7.31 9.11 -16.07
CA ALA A 70 6.67 10.42 -16.21
C ALA A 70 7.61 11.63 -16.05
N GLY A 71 8.92 11.40 -15.86
CA GLY A 71 9.89 12.49 -15.60
C GLY A 71 9.61 13.29 -14.32
N LYS A 72 9.06 12.64 -13.28
CA LYS A 72 8.73 13.25 -11.99
C LYS A 72 9.79 12.92 -10.93
N ASN A 73 9.75 13.63 -9.80
CA ASN A 73 10.54 13.29 -8.63
C ASN A 73 9.94 12.04 -7.95
N PRO A 74 10.71 10.96 -7.76
CA PRO A 74 10.24 9.74 -7.08
C PRO A 74 9.67 9.99 -5.68
N ARG A 75 10.18 11.00 -4.97
CA ARG A 75 9.75 11.30 -3.61
C ARG A 75 8.38 11.96 -3.59
N ASP A 76 8.09 12.83 -4.55
CA ASP A 76 6.78 13.46 -4.69
C ASP A 76 5.72 12.43 -5.08
N VAL A 77 6.08 11.46 -5.93
CA VAL A 77 5.21 10.32 -6.27
C VAL A 77 4.95 9.45 -5.03
N ALA A 78 5.98 9.14 -4.23
CA ALA A 78 5.81 8.38 -3.00
C ALA A 78 4.90 9.11 -1.98
N GLN A 79 5.05 10.43 -1.85
CA GLN A 79 4.18 11.25 -1.00
C GLN A 79 2.73 11.24 -1.47
N ALA A 80 2.50 11.36 -2.78
CA ALA A 80 1.15 11.28 -3.34
C ALA A 80 0.50 9.91 -3.11
N ILE A 81 1.27 8.81 -3.24
CA ILE A 81 0.79 7.45 -2.94
C ILE A 81 0.40 7.33 -1.47
N VAL A 82 1.25 7.80 -0.55
CA VAL A 82 0.97 7.78 0.89
C VAL A 82 -0.27 8.62 1.22
N ALA A 83 -0.39 9.82 0.65
CA ALA A 83 -1.55 10.68 0.86
C ALA A 83 -2.84 10.01 0.36
N ALA A 84 -2.81 9.37 -0.81
CA ALA A 84 -3.94 8.62 -1.34
C ALA A 84 -4.27 7.39 -0.49
N ALA A 85 -3.27 6.62 -0.04
CA ALA A 85 -3.49 5.44 0.79
C ALA A 85 -4.17 5.79 2.14
N ASN A 86 -3.82 6.93 2.73
CA ASN A 86 -4.45 7.43 3.96
C ASN A 86 -5.78 8.17 3.71
N SER A 87 -6.23 8.32 2.46
CA SER A 87 -7.50 8.98 2.19
C SER A 87 -8.65 8.11 2.71
N PRO A 88 -9.78 8.71 3.15
CA PRO A 88 -10.93 7.95 3.63
C PRO A 88 -11.55 7.04 2.55
N GLU A 89 -11.27 7.29 1.27
CA GLU A 89 -11.76 6.46 0.16
C GLU A 89 -11.00 5.13 0.03
N ILE A 90 -9.72 5.12 0.40
CA ILE A 90 -8.86 3.92 0.32
C ILE A 90 -8.69 3.29 1.70
N GLY A 91 -8.44 4.13 2.73
CA GLY A 91 -8.43 3.76 4.13
C GLY A 91 -7.40 2.69 4.47
N ILE A 92 -6.10 2.98 4.42
CA ILE A 92 -5.06 1.99 4.76
C ILE A 92 -4.95 1.68 6.26
N GLU A 93 -5.57 2.52 7.10
CA GLU A 93 -5.43 2.55 8.56
C GLU A 93 -5.96 1.32 9.32
N ASP A 94 -6.84 0.51 8.72
CA ASP A 94 -7.26 -0.76 9.33
C ASP A 94 -6.28 -1.91 9.04
N LEU A 95 -5.37 -1.77 8.05
CA LEU A 95 -4.36 -2.78 7.73
C LEU A 95 -2.97 -2.44 8.27
N ALA A 96 -2.60 -1.16 8.25
CA ALA A 96 -1.25 -0.71 8.57
C ALA A 96 -1.23 0.35 9.67
N GLU A 97 -0.10 0.45 10.36
CA GLU A 97 0.23 1.62 11.17
C GLU A 97 0.28 2.90 10.32
N PRO A 98 0.11 4.10 10.91
CA PRO A 98 0.08 5.36 10.18
C PRO A 98 1.29 5.56 9.25
N ILE A 99 1.02 5.59 7.94
CA ILE A 99 2.04 5.78 6.92
C ILE A 99 2.21 7.28 6.66
N ASN A 100 3.42 7.82 6.82
CA ASN A 100 3.67 9.26 6.72
C ASN A 100 5.03 9.54 6.03
N ALA A 101 5.48 10.80 6.05
CA ALA A 101 6.75 11.19 5.43
C ALA A 101 7.98 10.43 5.96
N LYS A 102 7.95 9.95 7.22
CA LYS A 102 9.02 9.12 7.81
C LYS A 102 9.00 7.69 7.28
N SER A 103 7.85 7.22 6.80
CA SER A 103 7.70 5.93 6.14
C SER A 103 8.37 5.92 4.76
N ILE A 104 8.67 7.09 4.18
CA ILE A 104 9.33 7.21 2.88
C ILE A 104 10.85 7.24 3.07
N ALA A 105 11.51 6.14 2.71
CA ALA A 105 12.95 6.01 2.72
C ALA A 105 13.57 6.29 1.33
N GLY A 106 14.78 6.85 1.35
CA GLY A 106 15.56 7.11 0.14
C GLY A 106 14.79 7.95 -0.90
N PRO A 107 14.88 7.60 -2.19
CA PRO A 107 14.21 8.35 -3.25
C PRO A 107 12.69 8.11 -3.30
N GLY A 108 12.15 7.02 -2.76
CA GLY A 108 10.71 6.73 -2.86
C GLY A 108 10.28 5.34 -2.39
N PHE A 109 11.02 4.71 -1.47
CA PHE A 109 10.63 3.44 -0.87
C PHE A 109 9.62 3.70 0.23
N ILE A 110 8.44 3.09 0.17
CA ILE A 110 7.40 3.30 1.17
C ILE A 110 7.39 2.09 2.11
N ASN A 111 7.89 2.28 3.32
CA ASN A 111 7.94 1.29 4.38
C ASN A 111 6.57 1.17 5.07
N ILE A 112 6.11 -0.05 5.27
CA ILE A 112 4.76 -0.37 5.74
C ILE A 112 4.89 -1.33 6.91
N ARG A 113 4.28 -0.99 8.03
CA ARG A 113 4.13 -1.87 9.18
C ARG A 113 2.66 -2.25 9.31
N LEU A 114 2.36 -3.54 9.31
CA LEU A 114 1.02 -4.04 9.53
C LEU A 114 0.59 -3.81 10.97
N ARG A 115 -0.71 -3.72 11.20
CA ARG A 115 -1.24 -3.72 12.56
C ARG A 115 -0.99 -5.08 13.21
N ALA A 116 -0.63 -5.07 14.49
CA ALA A 116 -0.32 -6.28 15.25
C ALA A 116 -1.47 -7.32 15.31
N ASP A 117 -2.72 -6.89 15.12
CA ASP A 117 -3.90 -7.77 15.09
C ASP A 117 -4.00 -8.61 13.80
N LEU A 118 -3.20 -8.30 12.79
CA LEU A 118 -3.19 -8.97 11.48
C LEU A 118 -1.95 -9.85 11.26
N LEU A 119 -1.10 -10.02 12.27
CA LEU A 119 0.14 -10.80 12.25
C LEU A 119 -0.03 -12.17 12.94
#